data_AF-A0A662RWI5-F1
#
_entry.id   AF-A0A662RWI5-F1
#
_cell.length_a   1.000
_cell.length_b   1.000
_cell.length_c   1.000
_cell.angle_alpha   90.00
_cell.angle_beta   90.00
_cell.angle_gamma   90.00
#
_symmetry.space_group_name_H-M   'P 1'
#
loop_
_entity.id
_entity.type
_entity.pdbx_description
1 polymer ?
#
loop_
_entity_poly.entity_id
_entity_poly.type
_entity_poly.pdbx_seq_one_letter_code
_entity_poly.pdbx_strand_id
1 'polypeptide(L)'
;MEDIRKILEELIAQDEEESCAVEGDVSEKTPEDLLDVGEQYLYDGKYGEAIAIYKEVIKRGASLPTLAKVCNDCGVAYASMERYDRAVGFFNAAASLREYLIDDGISVFRNLARVYSLMGDEEKAERSRKIAKAIEEEVIQRNREAMQMFSHI
;
A
#
# COMPACT_ATOMS: atom_id res chain seq x y z
N MET A 1 -10.56 11.37 9.39
CA MET A 1 -9.72 11.88 8.27
C MET A 1 -8.38 12.42 8.78
N GLU A 2 -8.34 13.10 9.93
CA GLU A 2 -7.09 13.37 10.68
C GLU A 2 -6.29 12.09 10.99
N ASP A 3 -7.00 10.97 11.18
CA ASP A 3 -6.43 9.73 11.73
C ASP A 3 -5.39 9.09 10.81
N ILE A 4 -5.62 9.07 9.50
CA ILE A 4 -4.69 8.39 8.58
C ILE A 4 -3.38 9.15 8.43
N ARG A 5 -3.42 10.49 8.32
CA ARG A 5 -2.21 11.30 8.20
C ARG A 5 -1.34 11.16 9.45
N LYS A 6 -1.96 11.17 10.63
CA LYS A 6 -1.26 10.95 11.90
C LYS A 6 -0.64 9.54 11.99
N ILE A 7 -1.38 8.50 11.59
CA ILE A 7 -0.84 7.13 11.52
C ILE A 7 0.39 7.08 10.61
N LEU A 8 0.32 7.73 9.44
CA LEU A 8 1.43 7.74 8.49
C LEU A 8 2.64 8.54 9.01
N GLU A 9 2.42 9.66 9.70
CA GLU A 9 3.48 10.42 10.37
C GLU A 9 4.18 9.58 11.44
N GLU A 10 3.42 8.88 12.28
CA GLU A 10 3.95 7.99 13.31
C GLU A 10 4.73 6.82 12.68
N LEU A 11 4.19 6.22 11.61
CA LEU A 11 4.90 5.19 10.86
C LEU A 11 6.21 5.74 10.35
N ILE A 12 6.25 6.89 9.66
CA ILE A 12 7.49 7.46 9.12
C ILE A 12 8.50 7.83 10.22
N ALA A 13 8.03 8.34 11.37
CA ALA A 13 8.88 8.74 12.49
C ALA A 13 9.63 7.57 13.14
N GLN A 14 9.10 6.36 13.05
CA GLN A 14 9.74 5.13 13.55
C GLN A 14 10.88 4.62 12.67
N ASP A 15 11.14 5.23 11.50
CA ASP A 15 12.35 4.93 10.74
C ASP A 15 13.51 5.77 11.24
N GLU A 16 14.35 5.18 12.09
CA GLU A 16 15.66 5.73 12.41
C GLU A 16 16.53 5.71 11.14
N GLU A 17 16.85 6.91 10.64
CA GLU A 17 17.92 7.28 9.69
C GLU A 17 18.47 6.20 8.74
N GLU A 18 17.64 5.65 7.86
CA GLU A 18 18.08 5.19 6.55
C GLU A 18 17.62 6.20 5.51
N SER A 19 18.34 7.32 5.45
CA SER A 19 18.19 8.30 4.38
C SER A 19 18.98 7.82 3.17
N CYS A 20 18.38 6.94 2.36
CA CYS A 20 18.82 6.81 0.98
C CYS A 20 18.64 8.18 0.32
N ALA A 21 19.73 8.77 -0.19
CA ALA A 21 19.65 10.05 -0.88
C ALA A 21 18.73 9.89 -2.09
N VAL A 22 17.71 10.74 -2.19
CA VAL A 22 16.87 10.74 -3.37
C VAL A 22 17.70 11.32 -4.52
N GLU A 23 18.06 10.48 -5.48
CA GLU A 23 18.81 10.92 -6.66
C GLU A 23 17.84 11.58 -7.66
N GLY A 24 18.02 12.88 -7.92
CA GLY A 24 17.29 13.63 -8.94
C GLY A 24 16.57 14.87 -8.39
N ASP A 25 16.07 15.72 -9.30
CA ASP A 25 15.27 16.87 -8.91
C ASP A 25 13.84 16.44 -8.56
N VAL A 26 13.66 16.19 -7.28
CA VAL A 26 12.37 15.83 -6.64
C VAL A 26 11.56 17.08 -6.32
N SER A 27 12.15 18.28 -6.41
CA SER A 27 11.59 19.50 -5.82
C SER A 27 10.42 20.07 -6.63
N GLU A 28 10.46 19.94 -7.97
CA GLU A 28 9.42 20.44 -8.87
C GLU A 28 8.29 19.42 -9.12
N LYS A 29 8.46 18.16 -8.71
CA LYS A 29 7.51 17.08 -9.00
C LYS A 29 6.30 17.08 -8.08
N THR A 30 5.11 16.79 -8.63
CA THR A 30 3.91 16.60 -7.82
C THR A 30 4.00 15.28 -7.03
N PRO A 31 3.26 15.13 -5.91
CA PRO A 31 3.21 13.85 -5.18
C PRO A 31 2.78 12.67 -6.06
N GLU A 32 1.94 12.93 -7.07
CA GLU A 32 1.50 11.94 -8.06
C GLU A 32 2.65 11.54 -9.01
N ASP A 33 3.44 12.50 -9.51
CA ASP A 33 4.62 12.17 -10.35
C ASP A 33 5.69 11.39 -9.56
N LEU A 34 5.76 11.63 -8.25
CA LEU A 34 6.68 10.92 -7.37
C LEU A 34 6.25 9.48 -7.09
N LEU A 35 4.96 9.19 -7.11
CA LEU A 35 4.47 7.82 -7.00
C LEU A 35 5.04 6.95 -8.13
N ASP A 36 5.01 7.43 -9.37
CA ASP A 36 5.54 6.69 -10.53
C ASP A 36 7.06 6.46 -10.42
N VAL A 37 7.81 7.45 -9.89
CA VAL A 37 9.25 7.31 -9.62
C VAL A 37 9.50 6.23 -8.55
N GLY A 38 8.72 6.24 -7.48
CA GLY A 38 8.82 5.24 -6.42
C GLY A 38 8.52 3.83 -6.92
N GLU A 39 7.50 3.68 -7.76
CA GLU A 39 7.18 2.39 -8.39
C GLU A 39 8.28 1.87 -9.29
N GLN A 40 8.91 2.75 -10.07
CA GLN A 40 10.04 2.36 -10.90
C GLN A 40 11.19 1.82 -10.03
N TYR A 41 11.52 2.51 -8.93
CA TYR A 41 12.53 2.01 -8.00
C TYR A 41 12.13 0.69 -7.34
N LEU A 42 10.85 0.53 -6.98
CA LEU A 42 10.33 -0.72 -6.43
C LEU A 42 10.49 -1.88 -7.42
N TYR A 43 10.17 -1.64 -8.70
CA TYR A 43 10.33 -2.61 -9.78
C TYR A 43 11.80 -2.97 -10.03
N ASP A 44 12.69 -1.98 -9.96
CA ASP A 44 14.14 -2.16 -10.13
C ASP A 44 14.79 -2.85 -8.91
N GLY A 45 14.03 -3.15 -7.85
CA GLY A 45 14.54 -3.76 -6.61
C GLY A 45 15.29 -2.79 -5.70
N LYS A 46 15.22 -1.49 -6.00
CA LYS A 46 15.84 -0.39 -5.23
C LYS A 46 14.92 0.04 -4.10
N TYR A 47 14.73 -0.85 -3.13
CA TYR A 47 13.72 -0.70 -2.08
C TYR A 47 13.97 0.49 -1.17
N GLY A 48 15.23 0.82 -0.86
CA GLY A 48 15.58 1.98 -0.03
C GLY A 48 15.23 3.31 -0.70
N GLU A 49 15.55 3.45 -1.98
CA GLU A 49 15.20 4.63 -2.78
C GLU A 49 13.68 4.75 -2.98
N ALA A 50 12.98 3.65 -3.24
CA ALA A 50 11.52 3.63 -3.33
C ALA A 50 10.87 4.13 -2.04
N ILE A 51 11.32 3.62 -0.88
CA ILE A 51 10.84 4.06 0.44
C ILE A 51 11.11 5.56 0.66
N ALA A 52 12.28 6.06 0.27
CA ALA A 52 12.61 7.48 0.42
C ALA A 52 11.65 8.38 -0.39
N ILE A 53 11.37 7.99 -1.64
CA ILE A 53 10.38 8.69 -2.50
C ILE A 53 8.99 8.63 -1.87
N TYR A 54 8.53 7.45 -1.45
CA TYR A 54 7.20 7.29 -0.88
C TYR A 54 7.00 8.08 0.42
N LYS A 55 8.02 8.16 1.29
CA LYS A 55 7.99 9.03 2.47
C LYS A 55 7.80 10.50 2.09
N GLU A 56 8.45 10.94 1.02
CA GLU A 56 8.30 12.30 0.52
C GLU A 56 6.88 12.56 0.01
N VAL A 57 6.27 11.60 -0.71
CA VAL A 57 4.86 11.68 -1.15
C VAL A 57 3.92 11.85 0.04
N ILE A 58 4.15 11.09 1.11
CA ILE A 58 3.34 11.17 2.35
C ILE A 58 3.53 12.53 3.03
N LYS A 59 4.78 13.01 3.18
CA LYS A 59 5.10 14.31 3.81
C LYS A 59 4.49 15.49 3.06
N ARG A 60 4.47 15.44 1.72
CA ARG A 60 3.82 16.45 0.88
C ARG A 60 2.30 16.39 0.93
N GLY A 61 1.75 15.36 1.58
CA GLY A 61 0.35 15.26 1.89
C GLY A 61 -0.54 14.97 0.68
N ALA A 62 -0.13 14.02 -0.17
CA ALA A 62 -0.84 13.59 -1.38
C ALA A 62 -2.34 13.25 -1.18
N SER A 63 -3.04 13.09 -2.31
CA SER A 63 -4.45 12.68 -2.30
C SER A 63 -4.65 11.29 -1.67
N LEU A 64 -5.85 10.99 -1.17
CA LEU A 64 -6.14 9.68 -0.54
C LEU A 64 -5.89 8.48 -1.48
N PRO A 65 -6.25 8.54 -2.78
CA PRO A 65 -5.85 7.50 -3.74
C PRO A 65 -4.35 7.32 -3.87
N THR A 66 -3.59 8.42 -3.98
CA THR A 66 -2.13 8.37 -4.04
C THR A 66 -1.58 7.73 -2.77
N LEU A 67 -2.05 8.15 -1.60
CA LEU A 67 -1.62 7.60 -0.31
C LEU A 67 -1.96 6.11 -0.17
N ALA A 68 -3.13 5.66 -0.61
CA ALA A 68 -3.52 4.26 -0.54
C ALA A 68 -2.51 3.36 -1.28
N LYS A 69 -2.14 3.77 -2.49
CA LYS A 69 -1.17 3.06 -3.33
C LYS A 69 0.24 3.12 -2.74
N VAL A 70 0.69 4.32 -2.35
CA VAL A 70 1.99 4.52 -1.70
C VAL A 70 2.14 3.66 -0.43
N CYS A 71 1.09 3.53 0.37
CA CYS A 71 1.13 2.69 1.56
C CYS A 71 1.26 1.20 1.22
N ASN A 72 0.54 0.72 0.21
CA ASN A 72 0.70 -0.66 -0.24
C ASN A 72 2.13 -0.90 -0.74
N ASP A 73 2.67 0.00 -1.55
CA ASP A 73 3.97 -0.16 -2.17
C ASP A 73 5.12 -0.01 -1.17
N CYS A 74 4.99 0.88 -0.17
CA CYS A 74 5.86 0.90 1.00
C CYS A 74 5.86 -0.44 1.72
N GLY A 75 4.68 -1.03 1.93
CA GLY A 75 4.55 -2.35 2.54
C GLY A 75 5.32 -3.42 1.77
N VAL A 76 5.22 -3.41 0.44
CA VAL A 76 5.95 -4.33 -0.44
C VAL A 76 7.46 -4.12 -0.37
N ALA A 77 7.92 -2.86 -0.39
CA ALA A 77 9.33 -2.53 -0.28
C ALA A 77 9.93 -3.03 1.05
N TYR A 78 9.25 -2.75 2.18
CA TYR A 78 9.69 -3.22 3.49
C TYR A 78 9.66 -4.75 3.61
N ALA A 79 8.63 -5.41 3.07
CA ALA A 79 8.55 -6.86 3.08
C ALA A 79 9.68 -7.50 2.27
N SER A 80 10.08 -6.88 1.16
CA SER A 80 11.20 -7.32 0.32
C SER A 80 12.55 -7.15 1.01
N MET A 81 12.66 -6.19 1.94
CA MET A 81 13.80 -6.02 2.83
C MET A 81 13.70 -6.83 4.14
N GLU A 82 12.74 -7.75 4.25
CA GLU A 82 12.46 -8.58 5.44
C GLU A 82 12.11 -7.76 6.71
N ARG A 83 11.76 -6.48 6.55
CA ARG A 83 11.31 -5.58 7.63
C ARG A 83 9.80 -5.74 7.84
N TYR A 84 9.40 -6.93 8.29
CA TYR A 84 8.00 -7.35 8.31
C TYR A 84 7.08 -6.48 9.21
N ASP A 85 7.55 -6.05 10.38
CA ASP A 85 6.74 -5.19 11.26
C ASP A 85 6.37 -3.86 10.59
N ARG A 86 7.32 -3.28 9.84
CA ARG A 86 7.12 -2.05 9.07
C ARG A 86 6.16 -2.30 7.91
N ALA A 87 6.36 -3.41 7.20
CA ALA A 87 5.47 -3.81 6.12
C ALA A 87 4.02 -3.93 6.60
N VAL A 88 3.78 -4.58 7.74
CA VAL A 88 2.45 -4.71 8.35
C VAL A 88 1.83 -3.34 8.67
N GLY A 89 2.60 -2.41 9.24
CA GLY A 89 2.12 -1.06 9.52
C GLY A 89 1.60 -0.35 8.27
N PHE A 90 2.40 -0.33 7.21
CA PHE A 90 2.04 0.29 5.94
C PHE A 90 0.90 -0.42 5.21
N PHE A 91 0.86 -1.77 5.24
CA PHE A 91 -0.27 -2.50 4.69
C PHE A 91 -1.57 -2.27 5.46
N ASN A 92 -1.54 -2.16 6.79
CA ASN A 92 -2.73 -1.81 7.56
C ASN A 92 -3.23 -0.39 7.25
N ALA A 93 -2.31 0.56 7.02
CA ALA A 93 -2.67 1.89 6.55
C ALA A 93 -3.33 1.84 5.16
N ALA A 94 -2.77 1.07 4.22
CA ALA A 94 -3.39 0.84 2.90
C ALA A 94 -4.76 0.17 3.00
N ALA A 95 -4.92 -0.81 3.90
CA ALA A 95 -6.20 -1.51 4.12
C ALA A 95 -7.30 -0.58 4.65
N SER A 96 -6.93 0.45 5.43
CA SER A 96 -7.86 1.48 5.88
C SER A 96 -8.33 2.41 4.75
N LEU A 97 -7.56 2.47 3.65
CA LEU A 97 -7.83 3.26 2.45
C LEU A 97 -8.27 2.40 1.25
N ARG A 98 -8.70 1.15 1.49
CA ARG A 98 -8.93 0.18 0.42
C ARG A 98 -9.95 0.61 -0.64
N GLU A 99 -10.89 1.48 -0.29
CA GLU A 99 -11.90 2.02 -1.22
C GLU A 99 -11.29 2.88 -2.34
N TYR A 100 -10.04 3.34 -2.16
CA TYR A 100 -9.30 4.08 -3.16
C TYR A 100 -8.35 3.22 -3.99
N LEU A 101 -8.28 1.90 -3.73
CA LEU A 101 -7.48 0.95 -4.48
C LEU A 101 -8.30 0.34 -5.61
N ILE A 102 -7.65 0.10 -6.76
CA ILE A 102 -8.29 -0.40 -7.98
C ILE A 102 -8.92 -1.79 -7.77
N ASP A 103 -8.31 -2.62 -6.92
CA ASP A 103 -8.74 -3.97 -6.62
C ASP A 103 -9.50 -4.10 -5.30
N ASP A 104 -10.06 -3.00 -4.79
CA ASP A 104 -10.76 -2.92 -3.51
C ASP A 104 -9.91 -3.43 -2.31
N GLY A 105 -8.57 -3.43 -2.45
CA GLY A 105 -7.60 -3.84 -1.43
C GLY A 105 -7.30 -5.33 -1.38
N ILE A 106 -7.71 -6.13 -2.37
CA ILE A 106 -7.42 -7.56 -2.44
C ILE A 106 -5.91 -7.83 -2.34
N SER A 107 -5.09 -7.09 -3.09
CA SER A 107 -3.62 -7.16 -3.07
C SER A 107 -3.04 -6.89 -1.68
N VAL A 108 -3.53 -5.86 -0.99
CA VAL A 108 -3.08 -5.50 0.37
C VAL A 108 -3.31 -6.67 1.34
N PHE A 109 -4.49 -7.28 1.35
CA PHE A 109 -4.78 -8.39 2.25
C PHE A 109 -4.03 -9.67 1.88
N ARG A 110 -3.76 -9.92 0.60
CA ARG A 110 -2.87 -11.02 0.16
C ARG A 110 -1.43 -10.78 0.63
N ASN A 111 -0.96 -9.54 0.56
CA ASN A 111 0.37 -9.17 1.05
C ASN A 111 0.48 -9.30 2.58
N LEU A 112 -0.51 -8.82 3.34
CA LEU A 112 -0.61 -9.05 4.78
C LEU A 112 -0.57 -10.54 5.12
N ALA A 113 -1.34 -11.35 4.40
CA ALA A 113 -1.35 -12.80 4.61
C ALA A 113 0.05 -13.41 4.43
N ARG A 114 0.75 -13.00 3.37
CA ARG A 114 2.13 -13.46 3.10
C ARG A 114 3.08 -13.02 4.21
N VAL A 115 3.05 -11.75 4.60
CA VAL A 115 3.94 -11.22 5.64
C VAL A 115 3.68 -11.88 6.98
N TYR A 116 2.43 -12.03 7.41
CA TYR A 116 2.12 -12.72 8.66
C TYR A 116 2.57 -14.18 8.66
N SER A 117 2.45 -14.88 7.53
CA SER A 117 2.95 -16.26 7.41
C SER A 117 4.48 -16.32 7.51
N LEU A 118 5.19 -15.36 6.92
CA LEU A 118 6.66 -15.23 7.07
C LEU A 118 7.08 -14.93 8.51
N MET A 119 6.25 -14.20 9.26
CA MET A 119 6.44 -13.94 10.69
C MET A 119 6.04 -15.13 11.59
N GLY A 120 5.44 -16.19 11.03
CA GLY A 120 4.94 -17.35 11.77
C GLY A 120 3.56 -17.16 12.42
N ASP A 121 2.89 -16.03 12.17
CA ASP A 121 1.53 -15.75 12.67
C ASP A 121 0.48 -16.28 11.68
N GLU A 122 0.30 -17.60 11.66
CA GLU A 122 -0.60 -18.26 10.70
C GLU A 122 -2.08 -17.90 10.94
N GLU A 123 -2.45 -17.53 12.17
CA GLU A 123 -3.82 -17.09 12.48
C GLU A 123 -4.16 -15.78 11.74
N LYS A 124 -3.29 -14.76 11.87
CA LYS A 124 -3.49 -13.50 11.14
C LYS A 124 -3.30 -13.67 9.64
N ALA A 125 -2.41 -14.57 9.22
CA ALA A 125 -2.26 -14.90 7.81
C ALA A 125 -3.57 -15.41 7.21
N GLU A 126 -4.16 -16.42 7.85
CA GLU A 126 -5.41 -17.03 7.38
C GLU A 126 -6.59 -16.05 7.43
N ARG A 127 -6.65 -15.22 8.48
CA ARG A 127 -7.65 -14.15 8.55
C ARG A 127 -7.54 -13.19 7.36
N SER A 128 -6.31 -12.79 7.01
CA SER A 128 -6.06 -11.88 5.89
C SER A 128 -6.42 -12.52 4.54
N ARG A 129 -6.13 -13.83 4.34
CA ARG A 129 -6.57 -14.56 3.14
C ARG A 129 -8.09 -14.60 3.00
N LYS A 130 -8.81 -14.84 4.11
CA LYS A 130 -10.28 -14.85 4.12
C LYS A 130 -10.87 -13.49 3.74
N ILE A 131 -10.29 -12.40 4.25
CA ILE A 131 -10.73 -11.04 3.88
C ILE A 131 -10.52 -10.80 2.38
N ALA A 132 -9.33 -11.11 1.85
CA ALA A 132 -9.05 -10.95 0.41
C ALA A 132 -10.06 -11.72 -0.46
N LYS A 133 -10.37 -12.96 -0.08
CA LYS A 133 -11.34 -13.80 -0.79
C LYS A 133 -12.76 -13.24 -0.71
N ALA A 134 -13.19 -12.75 0.44
CA ALA A 134 -14.50 -12.15 0.61
C ALA A 134 -14.68 -10.92 -0.30
N ILE A 135 -13.67 -10.05 -0.37
CA ILE A 135 -13.69 -8.88 -1.27
C ILE A 135 -13.75 -9.32 -2.73
N GLU A 136 -12.96 -10.33 -3.11
CA GLU A 136 -12.98 -10.89 -4.48
C GLU A 136 -14.38 -11.43 -4.85
N GLU A 137 -15.04 -12.14 -3.93
CA GLU A 137 -16.42 -12.62 -4.09
C GLU A 137 -17.43 -11.46 -4.23
N GLU A 138 -17.30 -10.41 -3.41
CA GLU A 138 -18.13 -9.19 -3.50
C GLU A 138 -17.97 -8.48 -4.84
N VAL A 139 -16.73 -8.33 -5.34
CA VAL A 139 -16.45 -7.70 -6.64
C VAL A 139 -17.07 -8.49 -7.79
N ILE A 140 -16.93 -9.81 -7.77
CA ILE A 140 -17.51 -10.70 -8.78
C ILE A 140 -19.05 -10.57 -8.77
N GLN A 141 -19.66 -10.54 -7.59
CA GLN A 141 -21.11 -10.42 -7.46
C GLN A 141 -21.61 -9.07 -7.96
N ARG A 142 -20.96 -7.96 -7.58
CA ARG A 142 -21.25 -6.60 -8.07
C ARG A 142 -21.16 -6.53 -9.60
N ASN A 143 -20.13 -7.12 -10.19
CA ASN A 143 -19.95 -7.15 -11.64
C ASN A 143 -21.03 -7.99 -12.35
N ARG A 144 -21.41 -9.14 -11.77
CA ARG A 144 -22.50 -9.98 -12.29
C ARG A 144 -23.82 -9.23 -12.27
N GLU A 145 -24.15 -8.56 -11.18
CA GLU A 145 -25.39 -7.77 -11.03
C GLU A 145 -25.42 -6.61 -12.02
N ALA A 146 -24.30 -5.91 -12.19
CA ALA A 146 -24.17 -4.84 -13.18
C ALA A 146 -24.44 -5.38 -14.60
N MET A 147 -23.83 -6.50 -14.98
CA MET A 147 -24.07 -7.13 -16.29
C MET A 147 -25.54 -7.51 -16.50
N GLN A 148 -26.21 -8.04 -15.48
CA GLN A 148 -27.62 -8.40 -15.55
C GLN A 148 -28.51 -7.17 -15.74
N MET A 149 -28.23 -6.07 -15.03
CA MET A 149 -28.98 -4.81 -15.20
C MET A 149 -28.85 -4.25 -16.62
N PHE A 150 -27.66 -4.26 -17.22
CA PHE A 150 -27.47 -3.78 -18.60
C PHE A 150 -28.10 -4.70 -19.65
N SER A 151 -28.31 -5.99 -19.36
CA SER A 151 -28.94 -6.93 -20.29
C SER A 151 -30.47 -6.81 -20.38
N HIS A 152 -31.09 -6.06 -19.47
CA HIS A 152 -32.54 -5.88 -19.37
C HIS A 152 -33.01 -4.45 -19.73
N ILE A 153 -32.13 -3.64 -20.32
CA ILE A 153 -32.42 -2.31 -20.88
C ILE A 153 -32.42 -2.40 -22.40
#